data_AF-A0A9D1SYH3-F1
#
_entry.id   AF-A0A9D1SYH3-F1
#
_cell.length_a   1.000
_cell.length_b   1.000
_cell.length_c   1.000
_cell.angle_alpha   90.00
_cell.angle_beta   90.00
_cell.angle_gamma   90.00
#
_symmetry.space_group_name_H-M   'P 1'
#
loop_
_entity.id
_entity.type
_entity.pdbx_description
1 polymer ?
#
loop_
_entity_poly.entity_id
_entity_poly.type
_entity_poly.pdbx_seq_one_letter_code
_entity_poly.pdbx_strand_id
1 'polypeptide(L)'
;MQISIILTNLRGNTKILLDDEKKSCTVNGEEKNVNVDKVASRLLRIVSSWEDSYINPLIIDGLTYEVKIIKDGKTYTYYGSNEFPKNFHQFTALINEVMND
;
A
#
# COMPACT_ATOMS: atom_id res chain seq x y z
N MET A 1 5.54 -9.15 -10.78
CA MET A 1 5.04 -7.82 -10.33
C MET A 1 5.40 -7.63 -8.87
N GLN A 2 5.79 -6.42 -8.47
CA GLN A 2 6.11 -6.11 -7.07
C GLN A 2 5.31 -4.89 -6.59
N ILE A 3 4.80 -4.95 -5.37
CA ILE A 3 4.11 -3.83 -4.74
C ILE A 3 4.75 -3.53 -3.38
N SER A 4 5.14 -2.28 -3.18
CA SER A 4 5.66 -1.77 -1.92
C SER A 4 4.70 -0.71 -1.38
N ILE A 5 4.32 -0.86 -0.12
CA ILE A 5 3.45 0.08 0.57
C ILE A 5 4.21 0.57 1.79
N ILE A 6 4.27 1.89 1.96
CA ILE A 6 4.84 2.53 3.14
C ILE A 6 3.73 3.33 3.79
N LEU A 7 3.38 2.97 5.02
CA LEU A 7 2.49 3.73 5.87
C LEU A 7 3.32 4.49 6.91
N THR A 8 3.07 5.78 7.08
CA THR A 8 3.82 6.64 8.00
C THR A 8 2.84 7.41 8.87
N ASN A 9 3.01 7.32 10.19
CA ASN A 9 2.24 8.10 11.16
C ASN A 9 3.12 8.50 12.36
N LEU A 10 2.54 9.16 13.38
CA LEU A 10 3.25 9.59 14.59
C LEU A 10 3.91 8.45 15.38
N ARG A 11 3.49 7.20 15.20
CA ARG A 11 4.04 6.01 15.85
C ARG A 11 5.18 5.36 15.07
N GLY A 12 5.43 5.80 13.84
CA GLY A 12 6.50 5.30 12.97
C GLY A 12 6.00 4.80 11.61
N ASN A 13 6.84 3.99 10.97
CA ASN A 13 6.62 3.53 9.60
C ASN A 13 6.32 2.03 9.58
N THR A 14 5.33 1.64 8.78
CA THR A 14 5.04 0.24 8.44
C THR A 14 5.31 0.03 6.96
N LYS A 15 6.12 -0.97 6.63
CA LYS A 15 6.47 -1.32 5.25
C LYS A 15 5.88 -2.67 4.90
N ILE A 16 5.12 -2.72 3.81
CA ILE A 16 4.53 -3.96 3.28
C ILE A 16 5.12 -4.20 1.90
N LEU A 17 5.64 -5.40 1.66
CA LEU A 17 6.16 -5.82 0.37
C LEU A 17 5.42 -7.05 -0.11
N LEU A 18 4.80 -6.96 -1.28
CA LEU A 18 4.16 -8.05 -1.99
C LEU A 18 4.99 -8.37 -3.24
N ASP A 19 5.40 -9.63 -3.36
CA ASP A 19 6.10 -10.14 -4.53
C ASP A 19 5.27 -11.24 -5.16
N ASP A 20 4.67 -10.92 -6.32
CA ASP A 20 3.78 -11.82 -7.04
C ASP A 20 4.53 -13.00 -7.69
N GLU A 21 5.81 -12.83 -8.02
CA GLU A 21 6.62 -13.89 -8.62
C GLU A 21 7.04 -14.91 -7.57
N LYS A 22 7.39 -14.43 -6.37
CA LYS A 22 7.74 -15.28 -5.23
C LYS A 22 6.53 -15.76 -4.43
N LYS A 23 5.34 -15.23 -4.73
CA LYS A 23 4.10 -15.46 -3.96
C LYS A 23 4.31 -15.22 -2.46
N SER A 24 5.06 -14.16 -2.14
CA SER A 24 5.39 -13.80 -0.77
C SER A 24 4.89 -12.41 -0.39
N CYS A 25 4.59 -12.24 0.89
CA CYS A 25 4.23 -10.96 1.48
C CYS A 25 5.04 -10.78 2.76
N THR A 26 5.61 -9.60 2.97
CA THR A 26 6.26 -9.25 4.24
C THR A 26 5.69 -7.96 4.81
N VAL A 27 5.58 -7.90 6.13
CA VAL A 27 5.24 -6.70 6.89
C VAL A 27 6.41 -6.42 7.82
N ASN A 28 7.06 -5.27 7.64
CA ASN A 28 8.30 -4.89 8.34
C ASN A 28 9.42 -5.95 8.26
N GLY A 29 9.42 -6.74 7.18
CA GLY A 29 10.40 -7.83 6.97
C GLY A 29 9.96 -9.18 7.52
N GLU A 30 8.87 -9.26 8.27
CA GLU A 30 8.29 -10.52 8.75
C GLU A 30 7.36 -11.11 7.68
N GLU A 31 7.49 -12.41 7.39
CA GLU A 31 6.67 -13.09 6.39
C GLU A 31 5.21 -13.26 6.87
N LYS A 32 4.27 -13.00 5.97
CA LYS A 32 2.83 -13.12 6.21
C LYS A 32 2.22 -14.16 5.30
N ASN A 33 1.41 -15.06 5.88
CA ASN A 33 0.69 -16.07 5.12
C ASN A 33 -0.62 -15.50 4.57
N VAL A 34 -0.50 -14.79 3.45
CA VAL A 34 -1.65 -14.18 2.76
C VAL A 34 -1.73 -14.68 1.32
N ASN A 35 -2.93 -14.69 0.77
CA ASN A 35 -3.11 -14.95 -0.66
C ASN A 35 -2.67 -13.72 -1.48
N VAL A 36 -1.42 -13.75 -1.96
CA VAL A 36 -0.79 -12.62 -2.68
C VAL A 36 -1.59 -12.20 -3.91
N ASP A 37 -2.08 -13.14 -4.71
CA ASP A 37 -2.88 -12.84 -5.91
C ASP A 37 -4.15 -12.05 -5.58
N LYS A 38 -4.85 -12.49 -4.52
CA LYS A 38 -6.08 -11.84 -4.04
C LYS A 38 -5.79 -10.45 -3.49
N VAL A 39 -4.73 -10.30 -2.70
CA VAL A 39 -4.33 -9.01 -2.12
C VAL A 39 -3.92 -8.04 -3.21
N ALA A 40 -3.05 -8.46 -4.12
CA ALA A 40 -2.58 -7.64 -5.24
C ALA A 40 -3.74 -7.20 -6.14
N SER A 41 -4.65 -8.11 -6.49
CA SER A 41 -5.82 -7.78 -7.33
C SER A 41 -6.75 -6.76 -6.66
N ARG A 42 -7.03 -6.92 -5.36
CA ARG A 42 -7.85 -5.96 -4.60
C ARG A 42 -7.16 -4.60 -4.49
N LEU A 43 -5.86 -4.59 -4.20
CA LEU A 43 -5.08 -3.37 -4.07
C LEU A 43 -5.06 -2.58 -5.38
N LEU A 44 -4.76 -3.24 -6.50
CA LEU A 44 -4.77 -2.62 -7.82
C LEU A 44 -6.12 -1.99 -8.14
N ARG A 45 -7.23 -2.67 -7.81
CA ARG A 45 -8.58 -2.12 -8.00
C ARG A 45 -8.80 -0.86 -7.18
N ILE A 46 -8.35 -0.83 -5.93
CA ILE A 46 -8.47 0.33 -5.05
C ILE A 46 -7.68 1.51 -5.62
N VAL A 47 -6.38 1.31 -5.89
CA VAL A 47 -5.48 2.40 -6.31
C VAL A 47 -5.65 2.82 -7.77
N SER A 48 -6.27 2.00 -8.62
CA SER A 48 -6.60 2.39 -10.01
C SER A 48 -7.54 3.60 -10.12
N SER A 49 -8.26 3.90 -9.03
CA SER A 49 -9.16 5.06 -8.93
C SER A 49 -8.50 6.30 -8.34
N TRP A 50 -7.24 6.17 -7.92
CA TRP A 50 -6.48 7.27 -7.35
C TRP A 50 -5.91 8.10 -8.48
N GLU A 51 -6.30 9.37 -8.55
CA GLU A 51 -5.70 10.32 -9.49
C GLU A 51 -4.22 10.51 -9.11
N ASP A 52 -3.34 10.52 -10.12
CA ASP A 52 -1.92 10.79 -9.92
C ASP A 52 -1.76 12.17 -9.25
N SER A 53 -1.24 12.17 -8.01
CA SER A 53 -0.84 13.32 -7.17
C SER A 53 -1.83 13.83 -6.11
N TYR A 54 -1.66 13.35 -4.87
CA TYR A 54 -1.76 14.24 -3.71
C TYR A 54 -0.35 14.71 -3.32
N ILE A 55 -0.02 15.96 -3.63
CA ILE A 55 1.21 16.61 -3.16
C ILE A 55 0.83 17.54 -2.02
N ASN A 56 0.88 17.06 -0.79
CA ASN A 56 1.14 17.96 0.32
C ASN A 56 1.96 17.27 1.43
N PRO A 57 3.31 17.38 1.37
CA PRO A 57 4.21 16.79 2.36
C PRO A 57 4.27 17.57 3.70
N LEU A 58 3.48 18.65 3.86
CA LEU A 58 3.57 19.55 5.02
C LEU A 58 2.58 19.23 6.15
N ILE A 59 1.71 18.22 5.98
CA ILE A 59 0.77 17.81 7.03
C ILE A 59 1.41 16.67 7.82
N ILE A 60 2.06 17.03 8.94
CA ILE A 60 2.70 16.11 9.89
C ILE A 60 1.67 15.49 10.85
N ASP A 61 0.42 15.96 10.83
CA ASP A 61 -0.68 15.40 11.61
C ASP A 61 -1.49 14.39 10.77
N GLY A 62 -1.22 13.10 10.96
CA GLY A 62 -2.05 12.03 10.40
C GLY A 62 -1.32 10.81 9.87
N LEU A 63 -2.07 9.97 9.15
CA LEU A 63 -1.54 8.83 8.42
C LEU A 63 -1.18 9.28 7.00
N THR A 64 0.07 9.11 6.58
CA THR A 64 0.48 9.28 5.18
C THR A 64 0.86 7.93 4.59
N TYR A 65 0.74 7.79 3.29
CA TYR A 65 1.08 6.53 2.63
C TYR A 65 1.61 6.71 1.21
N GLU A 66 2.57 5.86 0.87
CA GLU A 66 3.12 5.65 -0.47
C GLU A 66 2.78 4.24 -0.93
N VAL A 67 2.21 4.09 -2.12
CA VAL A 67 2.02 2.80 -2.80
C VAL A 67 2.82 2.82 -4.09
N LYS A 68 3.85 1.99 -4.17
CA LYS A 68 4.71 1.82 -5.34
C LYS A 68 4.47 0.47 -5.98
N ILE A 69 4.08 0.46 -7.25
CA ILE A 69 3.82 -0.75 -8.04
C ILE A 69 4.83 -0.81 -9.18
N ILE A 70 5.58 -1.91 -9.25
CA ILE A 70 6.52 -2.22 -10.32
C ILE A 70 5.94 -3.37 -11.14
N LYS A 71 5.58 -3.06 -12.39
CA LYS A 71 4.97 -4.01 -13.32
C LYS A 71 5.51 -3.76 -14.73
N ASP A 72 5.96 -4.83 -15.40
CA ASP A 72 6.43 -4.80 -16.79
C ASP A 72 7.51 -3.72 -17.04
N GLY A 73 8.43 -3.55 -16.08
CA GLY A 73 9.49 -2.53 -16.13
C GLY A 73 9.02 -1.08 -15.91
N LYS A 74 7.72 -0.85 -15.66
CA LYS A 74 7.15 0.46 -15.32
C LYS A 74 6.91 0.58 -13.82
N THR A 75 7.12 1.78 -13.29
CA THR A 75 6.88 2.11 -11.89
C THR A 75 5.74 3.11 -11.78
N TYR A 76 4.71 2.75 -11.03
CA TYR A 76 3.59 3.60 -10.67
C TYR A 76 3.70 3.94 -9.19
N THR A 77 3.63 5.22 -8.82
CA THR A 77 3.74 5.63 -7.43
C THR A 77 2.57 6.53 -7.06
N TYR A 78 1.82 6.10 -6.06
CA TYR A 78 0.65 6.78 -5.56
C TYR A 78 0.90 7.27 -4.13
N TYR A 79 0.36 8.44 -3.81
CA TYR A 79 0.48 9.07 -2.51
C TYR A 79 -0.90 9.39 -1.95
N GLY A 80 -1.05 9.29 -0.64
CA GLY A 80 -2.23 9.76 0.06
C GLY A 80 -1.94 10.17 1.49
N SER A 81 -2.92 10.83 2.08
CA SER A 81 -2.87 11.38 3.43
C SER A 81 -4.26 11.34 4.03
N ASN A 82 -4.36 10.80 5.25
CA ASN A 82 -5.60 10.56 5.95
C ASN A 82 -6.63 9.89 5.02
N GLU A 83 -7.86 10.41 4.94
CA GLU A 83 -8.94 9.81 4.16
C GLU A 83 -8.87 10.07 2.64
N PHE A 84 -7.81 10.73 2.17
CA PHE A 84 -7.61 11.03 0.75
C PHE A 84 -6.56 10.09 0.13
N PRO A 85 -6.78 9.54 -1.09
CA PRO A 85 -7.94 9.73 -1.98
C PRO A 85 -9.13 8.79 -1.71
N LYS A 86 -10.17 8.85 -2.57
CA LYS A 86 -11.35 7.97 -2.52
C LYS A 86 -10.94 6.50 -2.34
N ASN A 87 -11.76 5.73 -1.63
CA ASN A 87 -11.51 4.33 -1.25
C ASN A 87 -10.45 4.10 -0.17
N PHE A 88 -10.00 5.14 0.55
CA PHE A 88 -9.10 5.00 1.70
C PHE A 88 -9.55 3.97 2.75
N HIS A 89 -10.85 3.90 3.08
CA HIS A 89 -11.34 2.90 4.02
C HIS A 89 -11.19 1.45 3.51
N GLN A 90 -11.35 1.25 2.20
CA GLN A 90 -11.13 -0.08 1.59
C GLN A 90 -9.64 -0.42 1.58
N PHE A 91 -8.79 0.57 1.31
CA PHE A 91 -7.34 0.44 1.42
C PHE A 91 -6.93 0.03 2.83
N THR A 92 -7.27 0.82 3.84
CA THR A 92 -6.92 0.53 5.24
C THR A 92 -7.48 -0.80 5.75
N ALA A 93 -8.70 -1.17 5.35
CA ALA A 93 -9.25 -2.48 5.67
C ALA A 93 -8.41 -3.61 5.08
N LEU A 94 -8.05 -3.54 3.79
CA LEU A 94 -7.18 -4.52 3.15
C LEU A 94 -5.80 -4.60 3.82
N ILE A 95 -5.21 -3.45 4.17
CA ILE A 95 -3.91 -3.43 4.85
C ILE A 95 -4.00 -4.02 6.25
N ASN A 96 -5.07 -3.72 6.99
CA ASN A 96 -5.30 -4.32 8.31
C ASN A 96 -5.49 -5.84 8.23
N GLU A 97 -6.15 -6.36 7.19
CA GLU A 97 -6.21 -7.82 6.95
C GLU A 97 -4.78 -8.39 6.84
N VAL A 98 -3.93 -7.80 5.99
CA VAL A 98 -2.55 -8.27 5.77
C VAL A 98 -1.67 -8.17 7.03
N MET A 99 -1.88 -7.15 7.87
CA MET A 99 -1.08 -6.96 9.08
C MET A 99 -1.49 -7.92 10.21
N ASN A 100 -2.76 -8.31 10.29
CA ASN A 100 -3.32 -9.10 11.39
C ASN A 100 -3.53 -10.60 11.06
N ASP A 101 -3.30 -11.03 9.82
CA ASP A 101 -3.06 -12.45 9.47
C ASP A 101 -1.73 -12.96 10.09
#